data_AF-A0AAJ6JE16-F1
#
_entry.id   AF-A0AAJ6JE16-F1
#
_cell.length_a   1.000
_cell.length_b   1.000
_cell.length_c   1.000
_cell.angle_alpha   90.00
_cell.angle_beta   90.00
_cell.angle_gamma   90.00
#
_symmetry.space_group_name_H-M   'P 1'
#
loop_
_entity.id
_entity.type
_entity.pdbx_description
1 polymer ?
#
loop_
_entity_poly.entity_id
_entity_poly.type
_entity_poly.pdbx_seq_one_letter_code
_entity_poly.pdbx_strand_id
1 'polypeptide(L)' 'MKNKIEIEHEVAAKQLLRRAAKRTRPSQALSVVPHARETDANREFAPDRDSDAVLWFLIALPIFMVAHAICVKIGAI' A
#
# COMPACT_ATOMS: atom_id res chain seq x y z
N MET A 1 22.40 -7.81 -54.03
CA MET A 1 21.57 -6.71 -53.50
C MET A 1 20.34 -7.18 -52.69
N LYS A 2 19.88 -8.43 -52.83
CA LYS A 2 18.75 -9.00 -52.06
C LYS A 2 19.03 -9.14 -50.55
N ASN A 3 20.24 -9.55 -50.16
CA ASN A 3 20.60 -9.77 -48.74
C ASN A 3 20.56 -8.51 -47.87
N LYS A 4 20.74 -7.32 -48.45
CA LYS A 4 20.76 -6.07 -47.66
C LYS A 4 19.36 -5.69 -47.17
N ILE A 5 18.35 -5.94 -48.00
CA ILE A 5 16.95 -5.61 -47.74
C ILE A 5 16.40 -6.53 -46.63
N GLU A 6 16.79 -7.81 -46.65
CA GLU A 6 16.38 -8.80 -45.65
C GLU A 6 16.92 -8.46 -44.25
N ILE A 7 18.17 -8.02 -44.16
CA ILE A 7 18.79 -7.57 -42.89
C ILE A 7 18.07 -6.33 -42.34
N GLU A 8 17.71 -5.37 -43.19
CA GLU A 8 17.00 -4.16 -42.77
C GLU A 8 15.59 -4.48 -42.23
N HIS A 9 14.88 -5.43 -42.85
CA HIS A 9 13.60 -5.91 -42.36
C HIS A 9 13.69 -6.65 -41.03
N GLU A 10 14.72 -7.47 -40.82
CA GLU A 10 14.93 -8.13 -39.53
C GLU A 10 15.22 -7.13 -38.40
N VAL A 11 16.02 -6.10 -38.67
CA VAL A 11 16.32 -5.06 -37.69
C VAL A 11 15.06 -4.27 -37.35
N ALA A 12 14.25 -3.91 -38.35
CA ALA A 12 12.98 -3.23 -38.15
C ALA A 12 12.00 -4.09 -37.33
N ALA A 13 11.89 -5.39 -37.65
CA ALA A 13 11.04 -6.32 -36.92
C ALA A 13 11.48 -6.46 -35.45
N LYS A 14 12.79 -6.61 -35.19
CA LYS A 14 13.34 -6.67 -33.82
C LYS A 14 13.07 -5.39 -33.04
N GLN A 15 13.14 -4.22 -33.68
CA GLN A 15 12.80 -2.95 -33.04
C GLN A 15 11.32 -2.81 -32.73
N LEU A 16 10.44 -3.23 -33.63
CA LEU A 16 8.99 -3.24 -33.42
C LEU A 16 8.61 -4.19 -32.28
N LEU A 17 9.18 -5.40 -32.24
CA LEU A 17 8.97 -6.35 -31.15
C LEU A 17 9.47 -5.83 -29.81
N ARG A 18 10.65 -5.19 -29.75
CA ARG A 18 11.14 -4.53 -28.53
C ARG A 18 10.22 -3.40 -28.06
N ARG A 19 9.68 -2.60 -28.99
CA ARG A 19 8.73 -1.53 -28.65
C ARG A 19 7.40 -2.11 -28.15
N ALA A 20 6.89 -3.16 -28.78
CA ALA A 20 5.69 -3.86 -28.34
C ALA A 20 5.89 -4.46 -26.94
N ALA A 21 6.99 -5.16 -26.69
CA ALA A 21 7.32 -5.72 -25.37
C ALA A 21 7.44 -4.64 -24.28
N LYS A 22 8.00 -3.46 -24.61
CA LYS A 22 8.03 -2.33 -23.68
C LYS A 22 6.65 -1.72 -23.43
N ARG A 23 5.77 -1.69 -24.44
CA ARG A 23 4.42 -1.15 -24.35
C ARG A 23 3.45 -2.10 -23.63
N THR A 24 3.69 -3.40 -23.70
CA THR A 24 2.92 -4.46 -23.02
C THR A 24 3.42 -4.71 -21.60
N ARG A 25 4.38 -3.96 -21.07
CA ARG A 25 4.54 -3.89 -19.61
C ARG A 25 3.40 -3.00 -19.12
N PRO A 26 2.26 -3.53 -18.63
CA PRO A 26 1.34 -2.70 -17.88
C PRO A 26 2.21 -2.01 -16.84
N SER A 27 2.05 -0.70 -16.69
CA SER A 27 2.56 -0.03 -15.51
C SER A 27 2.10 -0.89 -14.35
N GLN A 28 3.03 -1.66 -13.76
CA GLN A 28 2.90 -2.10 -12.38
C GLN A 28 2.82 -0.76 -11.66
N ALA A 29 1.60 -0.23 -11.55
CA ALA A 29 1.24 0.64 -10.46
C ALA A 29 1.78 -0.13 -9.28
N LEU A 30 2.88 0.37 -8.73
CA LEU A 30 3.56 -0.23 -7.61
C LEU A 30 2.45 -0.44 -6.60
N SER A 31 2.02 -1.69 -6.47
CA SER A 31 1.06 -2.06 -5.47
C SER A 31 1.75 -1.69 -4.19
N VAL A 32 1.30 -0.60 -3.57
CA VAL A 32 1.78 -0.15 -2.26
C VAL A 32 1.54 -1.25 -1.23
N VAL A 33 0.68 -2.22 -1.56
CA VAL A 33 0.46 -3.46 -0.81
C VAL A 33 1.51 -4.50 -1.23
N PRO A 34 2.37 -4.96 -0.30
CA PRO A 34 3.27 -6.09 -0.52
C PRO A 34 2.48 -7.30 -1.02
N HIS A 35 2.97 -7.97 -2.07
CA HIS A 35 2.37 -9.21 -2.56
C HIS A 35 2.23 -10.24 -1.41
N ALA A 36 1.15 -11.02 -1.45
CA ALA A 36 0.73 -11.99 -0.43
C ALA A 36 0.01 -11.44 0.83
N ARG A 37 -0.25 -10.14 0.93
CA ARG A 37 -1.09 -9.57 2.02
C ARG A 37 -2.61 -9.61 1.79
N GLU A 38 -3.05 -9.96 0.58
CA GLU A 38 -4.47 -9.94 0.22
C GLU A 38 -5.25 -11.13 0.80
N THR A 39 -4.58 -12.27 1.03
CA THR A 39 -5.17 -13.52 1.54
C THR A 39 -4.59 -13.96 2.88
N ASP A 40 -3.80 -13.10 3.53
CA ASP A 40 -3.18 -13.40 4.82
C ASP A 40 -4.22 -13.33 5.94
N ALA A 41 -4.63 -14.49 6.44
CA ALA A 41 -5.54 -14.62 7.58
C ALA A 41 -4.93 -14.14 8.92
N ASN A 42 -3.65 -13.78 8.94
CA ASN A 42 -2.99 -13.20 10.11
C ASN A 42 -2.97 -11.66 10.07
N ARG A 43 -3.58 -11.05 9.05
CA ARG A 43 -3.58 -9.59 8.84
C ARG A 43 -4.34 -8.83 9.92
N GLU A 44 -5.38 -9.41 10.51
CA GLU A 44 -6.10 -8.82 11.65
C GLU A 44 -5.26 -8.74 12.93
N PHE A 45 -4.19 -9.53 13.06
CA PHE A 45 -3.31 -9.53 14.24
C PHE A 45 -2.05 -8.68 14.04
N ALA A 46 -1.94 -7.96 12.91
CA ALA A 46 -0.81 -7.09 12.65
C ALA A 46 -0.77 -5.96 13.70
N PRO A 47 0.33 -5.85 14.48
CA PRO A 47 0.41 -4.91 15.61
C PRO A 47 0.27 -3.43 15.19
N ASP A 48 0.55 -3.12 13.93
CA ASP A 48 0.48 -1.76 13.39
C ASP A 48 -0.93 -1.25 13.08
N ARG A 49 -1.96 -2.11 13.09
CA ARG A 49 -3.30 -1.71 12.61
C ARG A 49 -4.06 -0.85 13.63
N ASP A 50 -3.98 -1.24 14.90
CA ASP A 50 -4.77 -0.64 15.97
C ASP A 50 -3.90 -0.02 17.08
N SER A 51 -2.57 -0.08 16.96
CA SER A 51 -1.64 0.40 18.00
C SER A 51 -1.85 1.87 18.35
N ASP A 52 -2.06 2.74 17.35
CA ASP A 52 -2.30 4.16 17.58
C ASP A 52 -3.65 4.41 18.28
N ALA A 53 -4.72 3.79 17.78
CA ALA A 53 -6.05 3.92 18.39
C ALA A 53 -6.09 3.39 19.84
N VAL A 54 -5.42 2.26 20.10
CA VAL A 54 -5.28 1.68 21.44
C VAL A 54 -4.46 2.60 22.34
N LEU A 55 -3.36 3.17 21.84
CA LEU A 55 -2.55 4.13 22.59
C LEU A 55 -3.38 5.37 22.97
N TRP A 56 -4.10 5.95 22.01
CA TRP A 56 -4.99 7.09 22.27
C TRP A 56 -6.08 6.75 23.28
N PHE A 57 -6.69 5.57 23.19
CA PHE A 57 -7.70 5.12 24.15
C PHE A 57 -7.12 4.98 25.56
N LEU A 58 -5.94 4.37 25.69
CA LEU A 58 -5.26 4.19 26.97
C LEU A 58 -4.83 5.51 27.62
N ILE A 59 -4.61 6.57 26.84
CA ILE A 59 -4.29 7.91 27.36
C ILE A 59 -5.57 8.70 27.66
N ALA A 60 -6.54 8.71 26.76
CA ALA A 60 -7.75 9.51 26.88
C ALA A 60 -8.67 9.03 28.01
N LEU A 61 -8.79 7.71 28.20
CA LEU A 61 -9.70 7.14 29.20
C LEU A 61 -9.31 7.53 30.64
N PRO A 62 -8.05 7.44 31.09
CA PRO A 62 -7.64 7.93 32.40
C PRO A 62 -7.87 9.43 32.58
N ILE A 63 -7.56 10.24 31.56
CA ILE A 63 -7.78 11.69 31.61
C ILE A 63 -9.27 11.99 31.81
N PHE A 64 -10.13 11.30 31.06
CA PHE A 64 -11.57 11.42 31.20
C PHE A 64 -12.05 11.01 32.60
N MET A 65 -11.56 9.88 33.13
CA MET A 65 -11.90 9.41 34.48
C MET A 65 -11.52 10.43 35.56
N VAL A 66 -10.33 11.03 35.47
CA VAL A 66 -9.86 12.05 36.40
C VAL A 66 -10.72 13.31 36.29
N ALA A 67 -10.98 13.80 35.08
CA ALA A 67 -11.82 14.97 34.85
C ALA A 67 -13.24 14.75 35.37
N HIS A 68 -13.83 13.59 35.07
CA HIS A 68 -15.14 13.20 35.57
C HIS A 68 -15.19 13.15 37.10
N ALA A 69 -14.19 12.54 37.74
CA ALA A 69 -14.10 12.50 39.20
C ALA A 69 -14.03 13.90 39.82
N ILE A 70 -13.32 14.84 39.18
CA ILE A 70 -13.27 16.25 39.60
C ILE A 70 -14.64 16.92 39.44
N CYS A 71 -15.33 16.72 38.32
CA CYS A 71 -16.67 17.27 38.10
C CYS A 71 -17.67 16.76 39.13
N VAL A 72 -17.66 15.45 39.43
CA VAL A 72 -18.50 14.86 40.50
C VAL A 72 -18.14 15.46 41.86
N LYS A 73 -16.83 15.62 42.17
CA LYS A 73 -16.35 16.18 43.44
C LYS A 73 -16.82 17.62 43.66
N ILE A 74 -16.90 18.41 42.59
CA ILE A 74 -17.29 19.82 42.63
C ILE A 74 -18.83 19.98 42.56
N GLY A 75 -19.58 18.89 42.34
CA GLY A 75 -21.03 18.94 42.19
C GLY A 75 -21.47 19.61 40.89
N ALA A 76 -20.61 19.58 39.86
CA ALA A 76 -20.92 20.07 38.53
C ALA A 76 -21.85 19.12 37.73
N ILE A 77 -22.18 17.96 38.32
CA ILE A 77 -23.05 16.89 37.80
C ILE A 77 -23.96 16.44 38.95
#